data_AF-A0A3E1D5Q2-F1
#
_entry.id   AF-A0A3E1D5Q2-F1
#
_cell.length_a   1.000
_cell.length_b   1.000
_cell.length_c   1.000
_cell.angle_alpha   90.00
_cell.angle_beta   90.00
_cell.angle_gamma   90.00
#
_symmetry.space_group_name_H-M   'P 1'
#
loop_
_entity.id
_entity.type
_entity.pdbx_description
1 polymer ?
#
loop_
_entity_poly.entity_id
_entity_poly.type
_entity_poly.pdbx_seq_one_letter_code
_entity_poly.pdbx_strand_id
1 'polypeptide(L)' 'MSTPDFFRSRLDTMIGLRHPLAVLATRLPWIDRVSVTPLFVHKDRAGQ' A
#
# COMPACT_ATOMS: atom_id res chain seq x y z
N MET A 1 -10.59 11.20 -23.38
CA MET A 1 -9.62 12.05 -22.64
C MET A 1 -9.43 11.45 -21.26
N SER A 2 -8.25 10.92 -20.96
CA SER A 2 -7.93 10.41 -19.63
C SER A 2 -7.51 11.59 -18.76
N THR A 3 -8.21 11.82 -17.64
CA THR A 3 -7.83 12.85 -16.67
C THR A 3 -6.40 12.58 -16.23
N PRO A 4 -5.47 13.54 -16.31
CA PRO A 4 -4.12 13.32 -15.83
C PRO A 4 -4.18 13.07 -14.32
N ASP A 5 -3.65 11.93 -13.89
CA ASP A 5 -3.67 11.46 -12.50
C ASP A 5 -2.51 12.15 -11.73
N PHE A 6 -2.62 13.47 -11.55
CA PHE A 6 -1.56 14.34 -10.99
C PHE A 6 -1.09 13.89 -9.60
N PHE A 7 -2.01 13.34 -8.80
CA PHE A 7 -1.70 12.83 -7.46
C PHE A 7 -0.81 11.60 -7.51
N ARG A 8 -1.00 10.72 -8.50
CA ARG A 8 -0.22 9.50 -8.66
C ARG A 8 1.25 9.79 -8.93
N SER A 9 1.53 10.75 -9.81
CA SER A 9 2.91 11.14 -10.15
C SER A 9 3.65 11.76 -8.95
N ARG A 10 2.95 12.54 -8.13
CA ARG A 10 3.54 13.14 -6.92
C ARG A 10 3.69 12.13 -5.78
N LEU A 11 2.70 11.25 -5.62
CA LEU A 11 2.75 10.17 -4.64
C LEU A 11 3.90 9.22 -4.96
N ASP A 12 4.07 8.82 -6.21
CA ASP A 12 5.19 8.00 -6.71
C ASP A 12 6.56 8.49 -6.20
N THR A 13 6.76 9.81 -6.17
CA THR A 13 8.00 10.42 -5.68
C THR A 13 8.07 10.53 -4.15
N MET A 14 6.93 10.62 -3.46
CA MET A 14 6.85 10.81 -2.00
C MET A 14 6.81 9.50 -1.21
N ILE A 15 6.16 8.47 -1.73
CA ILE A 15 6.17 7.11 -1.17
C ILE A 15 7.15 6.29 -1.96
N GLY A 16 8.23 5.83 -1.33
CA GLY A 16 9.17 4.93 -1.98
C GLY A 16 8.44 3.69 -2.50
N LEU A 17 8.23 3.59 -3.81
CA LEU A 17 7.42 2.51 -4.42
C LEU A 17 8.07 1.14 -4.33
N ARG A 18 9.36 1.11 -4.06
CA ARG A 18 10.10 -0.10 -3.72
C ARG A 18 9.76 -0.63 -2.33
N HIS A 19 9.00 0.12 -1.53
CA HIS A 19 8.51 -0.36 -0.25
C HIS A 19 7.57 -1.56 -0.47
N PRO A 20 7.76 -2.67 0.26
CA PRO A 20 7.02 -3.91 0.03
C PRO A 20 5.49 -3.74 0.11
N LEU A 21 4.98 -2.83 0.95
CA LEU A 21 3.54 -2.52 1.00
C LEU A 21 3.03 -1.79 -0.26
N ALA A 22 3.84 -0.94 -0.87
CA ALA A 22 3.46 -0.23 -2.11
C ALA A 22 3.38 -1.23 -3.28
N VAL A 23 4.36 -2.14 -3.39
CA VAL A 23 4.33 -3.23 -4.36
C VAL A 23 3.11 -4.12 -4.14
N LEU A 24 2.83 -4.52 -2.90
CA LEU A 24 1.66 -5.33 -2.58
C LEU A 24 0.36 -4.64 -2.98
N ALA A 25 0.23 -3.33 -2.71
CA ALA A 25 -0.96 -2.55 -3.06
C ALA A 25 -1.23 -2.50 -4.57
N THR A 26 -0.19 -2.62 -5.42
CA THR A 26 -0.34 -2.69 -6.89
C THR A 26 -0.71 -4.08 -7.41
N ARG A 27 -0.39 -5.13 -6.64
CA ARG A 27 -0.62 -6.53 -7.04
C ARG A 27 -1.87 -7.14 -6.42
N LEU A 28 -2.36 -6.58 -5.32
CA LEU A 28 -3.51 -7.07 -4.59
C LEU A 28 -4.80 -6.42 -5.11
N PRO A 29 -5.76 -7.20 -5.63
CA PRO A 29 -7.08 -6.70 -6.00
C PRO A 29 -7.76 -6.01 -4.83
N TRP A 30 -8.53 -4.95 -5.11
CA TRP A 30 -9.18 -4.16 -4.05
C TRP A 30 -10.12 -5.01 -3.18
N ILE A 31 -10.80 -5.99 -3.78
CA ILE A 31 -11.77 -6.87 -3.10
C ILE A 31 -11.09 -7.75 -2.02
N ASP A 32 -9.84 -8.15 -2.24
CA ASP A 32 -9.10 -9.08 -1.37
C ASP A 32 -8.42 -8.37 -0.20
N ARG A 33 -8.45 -7.02 -0.16
CA ARG A 33 -7.79 -6.22 0.89
C ARG A 33 -8.36 -6.50 2.27
N VAL A 34 -9.66 -6.75 2.36
CA VAL A 34 -10.32 -7.07 3.64
C VAL A 34 -9.75 -8.36 4.21
N SER A 35 -9.61 -9.40 3.39
CA SER A 35 -9.11 -10.72 3.78
C SER A 35 -7.67 -10.68 4.32
N VAL A 36 -6.82 -9.79 3.80
CA VAL A 36 -5.42 -9.68 4.24
C VAL A 36 -5.20 -8.71 5.41
N THR A 37 -6.19 -7.87 5.72
CA THR A 37 -6.11 -6.89 6.83
C THR A 37 -5.66 -7.50 8.17
N PRO A 38 -6.16 -8.67 8.62
CA PRO A 38 -5.70 -9.28 9.88
C PRO A 38 -4.20 -9.64 9.91
N LEU A 39 -3.56 -9.84 8.75
CA LEU A 39 -2.12 -10.14 8.66
C LEU A 39 -1.24 -8.92 8.97
N PHE A 40 -1.78 -7.71 8.85
CA PHE A 40 -1.09 -6.45 9.11
C PHE A 40 -1.41 -5.85 10.48
N VAL A 41 -2.17 -6.57 11.32
CA VAL A 41 -2.45 -6.14 12.69
C VAL A 41 -1.14 -5.97 13.43
N HIS A 42 -0.97 -4.80 14.07
CA HIS A 42 0.17 -4.53 14.93
C HIS A 42 0.24 -5.61 16.01
N LYS A 43 1.31 -6.41 15.96
CA LYS A 43 1.64 -7.33 17.06
C LYS A 43 2.51 -6.57 18.02
N ASP A 44 1.93 -6.23 19.18
CA ASP A 44 2.69 -5.71 20.31
C ASP A 44 3.82 -6.69 20.60
N ARG A 45 5.06 -6.25 20.39
CA ARG A 45 6.22 -7.01 20.81
C ARG A 45 6.47 -6.58 22.25
N ALA A 46 5.97 -7.37 23.19
CA ALA A 46 6.34 -7.23 24.59
C ALA A 46 7.87 -7.40 24.71
N GLY A 47 8.61 -6.28 24.72
CA GLY A 47 10.06 -6.27 24.91
C GLY A 47 10.85 -5.34 23.99
N GLN A 48 10.56 -4.03 24.02
CA GLN A 48 11.57 -2.98 23.82
C GLN A 48 11.51 -2.03 25.02
#